data_AF-A0AA95J7T4-F1
#
_entry.id   AF-A0AA95J7T4-F1
#
_cell.length_a   1.000
_cell.length_b   1.000
_cell.length_c   1.000
_cell.angle_alpha   90.00
_cell.angle_beta   90.00
_cell.angle_gamma   90.00
#
_symmetry.space_group_name_H-M   'P 1'
#
loop_
_entity.id
_entity.type
_entity.pdbx_description
1 polymer ?
#
loop_
_entity_poly.entity_id
_entity_poly.type
_entity_poly.pdbx_seq_one_letter_code
_entity_poly.pdbx_strand_id
1 'polypeptide(L)'
;MKPPARPLTLTKTEAALRQISAAIEAFAVGDFDIAVTLAGAAEGAIIDPPPTSQVVLIKNLPAGIERAGGKKEWNRSINQTRDWLKHVTTDLPNAIVVQRSDAAFQIARALIKLQAVHTWDDLRMEEFRVWITEYIDRLDEPAA
;
A
#
# COMPACT_ATOMS: atom_id res chain seq x y z
N MET A 1 4.94 -2.67 29.71
CA MET A 1 3.92 -1.76 29.13
C MET A 1 2.59 -1.98 29.84
N LYS A 2 1.80 -0.94 30.13
CA LYS A 2 0.42 -1.05 30.64
C LYS A 2 -0.51 -0.35 29.64
N PRO A 3 -1.19 -1.07 28.72
CA PRO A 3 -2.05 -0.43 27.73
C PRO A 3 -3.28 0.21 28.41
N PRO A 4 -3.80 1.33 27.88
CA PRO A 4 -4.99 1.95 28.43
C PRO A 4 -6.22 1.05 28.23
N ALA A 5 -7.05 0.91 29.26
CA ALA A 5 -8.27 0.09 29.21
C ALA A 5 -9.46 0.77 28.52
N ARG A 6 -9.30 2.04 28.07
CA ARG A 6 -10.39 2.79 27.44
C ARG A 6 -10.64 2.24 26.01
N PRO A 7 -11.89 1.95 25.64
CA PRO A 7 -12.22 1.59 24.28
C PRO A 7 -12.01 2.79 23.34
N LEU A 8 -11.81 2.48 22.06
CA LEU A 8 -11.67 3.48 21.00
C LEU A 8 -12.82 3.30 20.00
N THR A 9 -13.63 4.34 19.84
CA THR A 9 -14.66 4.41 18.80
C THR A 9 -14.07 5.13 17.60
N LEU A 10 -14.06 4.48 16.44
CA LEU A 10 -13.59 5.04 15.16
C LEU A 10 -14.53 4.62 14.04
N THR A 11 -14.66 5.49 13.05
CA THR A 11 -15.14 5.15 11.71
C THR A 11 -14.08 4.35 10.94
N LYS A 12 -14.46 3.71 9.84
CA LYS A 12 -13.50 3.02 8.95
C LYS A 12 -12.45 3.97 8.38
N THR A 13 -12.84 5.19 8.02
CA THR A 13 -11.94 6.22 7.49
C THR A 13 -10.91 6.64 8.54
N GLU A 14 -11.33 6.91 9.78
CA GLU A 14 -10.39 7.25 10.86
C GLU A 14 -9.45 6.09 11.20
N ALA A 15 -9.94 4.85 11.17
CA ALA A 15 -9.10 3.68 11.35
C ALA A 15 -8.05 3.55 10.21
N ALA A 16 -8.46 3.74 8.96
CA ALA A 16 -7.59 3.70 7.80
C ALA A 16 -6.54 4.82 7.83
N LEU A 17 -6.92 6.04 8.20
CA LEU A 17 -6.00 7.17 8.40
C LEU A 17 -4.90 6.79 9.40
N ARG A 18 -5.27 6.31 10.59
CA ARG A 18 -4.32 5.89 11.63
C ARG A 18 -3.40 4.76 11.17
N GLN A 19 -3.94 3.79 10.42
CA GLN A 19 -3.17 2.68 9.85
C GLN A 19 -2.16 3.15 8.81
N ILE A 20 -2.53 4.09 7.93
CA ILE A 20 -1.60 4.67 6.94
C ILE A 20 -0.50 5.46 7.63
N SER A 21 -0.83 6.30 8.63
CA SER A 21 0.19 7.03 9.39
C SER A 21 1.18 6.09 10.05
N ALA A 22 0.70 5.03 10.70
CA ALA A 22 1.56 4.02 11.33
C ALA A 22 2.36 3.20 10.29
N ALA A 23 1.81 2.96 9.10
CA ALA A 23 2.54 2.31 8.01
C ALA A 23 3.71 3.17 7.53
N ILE A 24 3.54 4.50 7.46
CA ILE A 24 4.60 5.45 7.08
C ILE A 24 5.69 5.49 8.16
N GLU A 25 5.32 5.45 9.44
CA GLU A 25 6.31 5.35 10.53
C GLU A 25 7.14 4.08 10.44
N ALA A 26 6.50 2.92 10.23
CA ALA A 26 7.19 1.65 10.02
C ALA A 26 8.09 1.70 8.77
N PHE A 27 7.60 2.27 7.68
CA PHE A 27 8.36 2.46 6.45
C PHE A 27 9.63 3.30 6.67
N ALA A 28 9.55 4.38 7.45
CA ALA A 28 10.67 5.27 7.71
C ALA A 28 11.84 4.59 8.44
N VAL A 29 11.57 3.54 9.23
CA VAL A 29 12.58 2.78 9.98
C VAL A 29 12.99 1.46 9.30
N GLY A 30 12.41 1.13 8.15
CA GLY A 30 12.72 -0.08 7.39
C GLY A 30 11.87 -1.32 7.72
N ASP A 31 10.84 -1.17 8.55
CA ASP A 31 9.91 -2.24 8.93
C ASP A 31 8.86 -2.47 7.83
N PHE A 32 9.32 -2.93 6.67
CA PHE A 32 8.50 -2.97 5.44
C PHE A 32 7.35 -3.97 5.50
N ASP A 33 7.49 -5.09 6.21
CA ASP A 33 6.42 -6.08 6.40
C ASP A 33 5.25 -5.49 7.22
N ILE A 34 5.57 -4.73 8.28
CA ILE A 34 4.60 -4.00 9.10
C ILE A 34 3.93 -2.91 8.24
N ALA A 35 4.71 -2.16 7.47
CA ALA A 35 4.19 -1.12 6.57
C ALA A 35 3.20 -1.69 5.54
N VAL A 36 3.55 -2.78 4.84
CA VAL A 36 2.67 -3.47 3.88
C VAL A 36 1.40 -3.96 4.57
N THR A 37 1.52 -4.55 5.75
CA THR A 37 0.38 -5.09 6.49
C THR A 37 -0.62 -4.00 6.86
N LEU A 38 -0.15 -2.92 7.46
CA LEU A 38 -0.99 -1.80 7.91
C LEU A 38 -1.63 -1.06 6.73
N ALA A 39 -0.84 -0.73 5.71
CA ALA A 39 -1.36 -0.07 4.51
C ALA A 39 -2.33 -0.98 3.74
N GLY A 40 -2.06 -2.28 3.67
CA GLY A 40 -2.97 -3.26 3.07
C GLY A 40 -4.26 -3.46 3.86
N ALA A 41 -4.27 -3.23 5.18
CA ALA A 41 -5.49 -3.21 5.98
C ALA A 41 -6.29 -1.93 5.70
N ALA A 42 -5.62 -0.77 5.65
CA ALA A 42 -6.25 0.51 5.33
C ALA A 42 -6.89 0.51 3.93
N GLU A 43 -6.18 0.00 2.91
CA GLU A 43 -6.70 -0.12 1.53
C GLU A 43 -8.00 -0.95 1.47
N GLY A 44 -8.12 -1.98 2.30
CA GLY A 44 -9.31 -2.83 2.38
C GLY A 44 -10.45 -2.23 3.21
N ALA A 45 -10.15 -1.27 4.09
CA ALA A 45 -11.15 -0.60 4.92
C ALA A 45 -11.87 0.55 4.18
N ILE A 46 -11.21 1.14 3.18
CA ILE A 46 -11.74 2.25 2.38
C ILE A 46 -12.58 1.69 1.22
N ILE A 47 -13.72 2.34 0.94
CA ILE A 47 -14.58 2.00 -0.20
C ILE A 47 -13.78 2.02 -1.52
N ASP A 48 -14.23 1.23 -2.49
CA ASP A 48 -13.52 1.16 -3.76
C ASP A 48 -13.46 2.53 -4.45
N PRO A 49 -12.27 2.90 -4.93
CA PRO A 49 -12.05 4.20 -5.55
C PRO A 49 -12.71 4.22 -6.93
N PRO A 50 -12.95 5.43 -7.50
CA PRO A 50 -13.53 5.53 -8.84
C PRO A 50 -12.68 4.78 -9.88
N PRO A 51 -13.26 4.38 -11.02
CA PRO A 51 -12.53 3.70 -12.09
C PRO A 51 -11.30 4.46 -12.61
N THR A 52 -11.29 5.79 -12.42
CA THR A 52 -10.20 6.71 -12.79
C THR A 52 -9.05 6.74 -11.79
N SER A 53 -9.16 6.06 -10.66
CA SER A 53 -8.09 6.03 -9.66
C SER A 53 -6.85 5.28 -10.15
N GLN A 54 -5.67 5.75 -9.75
CA GLN A 54 -4.41 5.14 -10.16
C GLN A 54 -4.31 3.65 -9.77
N VAL A 55 -4.92 3.24 -8.66
CA VAL A 55 -4.98 1.81 -8.25
C VAL A 55 -5.71 0.96 -9.30
N VAL A 56 -6.82 1.46 -9.85
CA VAL A 56 -7.58 0.78 -10.90
C VAL A 56 -6.81 0.81 -12.22
N LEU A 57 -6.14 1.93 -12.53
CA LEU A 57 -5.30 2.05 -13.73
C LEU A 57 -4.13 1.05 -13.71
N ILE A 58 -3.41 0.94 -12.60
CA ILE A 58 -2.30 -0.02 -12.43
C ILE A 58 -2.79 -1.46 -12.59
N LYS A 59 -3.92 -1.80 -11.97
CA LYS A 59 -4.52 -3.13 -12.15
C LYS A 59 -4.80 -3.40 -13.63
N ASN A 60 -5.20 -2.40 -14.41
CA ASN A 60 -5.55 -2.52 -15.82
C ASN A 60 -4.41 -2.19 -16.80
N LEU A 61 -3.17 -2.02 -16.33
CA LEU A 61 -2.04 -1.64 -17.18
C LEU A 61 -1.75 -2.73 -18.24
N PRO A 62 -1.94 -2.48 -19.55
CA PRO A 62 -1.79 -3.51 -20.58
C PRO A 62 -0.41 -4.16 -20.58
N ALA A 63 0.65 -3.35 -20.49
CA ALA A 63 2.03 -3.84 -20.46
C ALA A 63 2.32 -4.75 -19.24
N GLY A 64 1.70 -4.47 -18.09
CA GLY A 64 1.81 -5.33 -16.90
C GLY A 64 1.10 -6.67 -17.11
N ILE A 65 -0.11 -6.62 -17.66
CA ILE A 65 -0.94 -7.79 -17.97
C ILE A 65 -0.26 -8.71 -18.98
N GLU A 66 0.27 -8.14 -20.07
CA GLU A 66 0.96 -8.88 -21.12
C GLU A 66 2.22 -9.57 -20.59
N ARG A 67 3.08 -8.82 -19.87
CA ARG A 67 4.31 -9.37 -19.27
C ARG A 67 4.04 -10.48 -18.25
N ALA A 68 2.94 -10.38 -17.52
CA ALA A 68 2.56 -11.40 -16.55
C ALA A 68 1.91 -12.64 -17.18
N GLY A 69 1.59 -12.62 -18.49
CA GLY A 69 0.89 -13.70 -19.17
C GLY A 69 -0.61 -13.75 -18.89
N GLY A 70 -1.20 -12.67 -18.39
CA GLY A 70 -2.63 -12.60 -18.10
C GLY A 70 -3.00 -11.66 -16.95
N LYS A 71 -4.29 -11.32 -16.89
CA LYS A 71 -4.85 -10.41 -15.87
C LYS A 71 -4.78 -11.02 -14.47
N LYS A 72 -4.98 -12.34 -14.36
CA LYS A 72 -4.98 -13.06 -13.09
C LYS A 72 -3.57 -13.09 -12.50
N GLU A 73 -2.57 -13.37 -13.33
CA GLU A 73 -1.16 -13.44 -13.00
C GLU A 73 -0.63 -12.04 -12.65
N TRP A 74 -1.05 -11.01 -13.39
CA TRP A 74 -0.76 -9.62 -13.03
C TRP A 74 -1.33 -9.24 -11.67
N ASN A 75 -2.60 -9.52 -11.43
CA ASN A 75 -3.24 -9.27 -10.15
C ASN A 75 -2.57 -10.03 -9.00
N ARG A 76 -2.12 -11.27 -9.25
CA ARG A 76 -1.36 -12.06 -8.28
C ARG A 76 -0.02 -11.38 -7.98
N SER A 77 0.72 -10.96 -9.00
CA SER A 77 2.02 -10.31 -8.86
C SER A 77 1.93 -9.05 -8.00
N ILE A 78 1.03 -8.12 -8.31
CA ILE A 78 0.91 -6.84 -7.60
C ILE A 78 0.32 -6.97 -6.18
N ASN A 79 -0.20 -8.14 -5.80
CA ASN A 79 -0.72 -8.41 -4.46
C ASN A 79 0.11 -9.45 -3.70
N GLN A 80 1.17 -10.01 -4.30
CA GLN A 80 1.88 -11.17 -3.78
C GLN A 80 2.38 -10.95 -2.34
N THR A 81 3.12 -9.88 -2.08
CA THR A 81 3.69 -9.58 -0.75
C THR A 81 2.60 -9.41 0.30
N ARG A 82 1.53 -8.67 -0.03
CA ARG A 82 0.39 -8.46 0.87
C ARG A 82 -0.34 -9.77 1.17
N ASP A 83 -0.55 -10.60 0.15
CA ASP A 83 -1.30 -11.85 0.29
C ASP A 83 -0.47 -12.90 1.06
N TRP A 84 0.84 -12.94 0.86
CA TRP A 84 1.77 -13.75 1.66
C TRP A 84 1.72 -13.37 3.15
N LEU A 85 1.64 -12.08 3.48
CA LEU A 85 1.54 -11.60 4.87
C LEU A 85 0.16 -11.89 5.52
N LYS A 86 -0.89 -12.11 4.73
CA LYS A 86 -2.28 -12.20 5.21
C LYS A 86 -2.86 -13.61 5.18
N HIS A 87 -2.35 -14.47 4.32
CA HIS A 87 -2.95 -15.76 4.02
C HIS A 87 -1.95 -16.88 4.14
N VAL A 88 -2.43 -18.07 4.47
CA VAL A 88 -1.66 -19.29 4.27
C VAL A 88 -1.54 -19.50 2.77
N THR A 89 -0.35 -19.27 2.21
CA THR A 89 -0.05 -19.44 0.79
C THR A 89 0.71 -20.74 0.58
N THR A 90 0.07 -21.73 -0.04
CA THR A 90 0.69 -23.04 -0.32
C THR A 90 1.55 -23.04 -1.58
N ASP A 91 1.43 -22.00 -2.41
CA ASP A 91 2.08 -21.82 -3.71
C ASP A 91 3.22 -20.79 -3.70
N LEU A 92 3.53 -20.21 -2.53
CA LEU A 92 4.63 -19.28 -2.32
C LEU A 92 5.67 -19.88 -1.37
N PRO A 93 6.95 -19.45 -1.44
CA PRO A 93 7.98 -19.92 -0.52
C PRO A 93 7.68 -19.53 0.93
N ASN A 94 8.21 -20.32 1.88
CA ASN A 94 8.07 -20.05 3.32
C ASN A 94 8.83 -18.80 3.80
N ALA A 95 9.68 -18.22 2.95
CA ALA A 95 10.36 -16.96 3.21
C ALA A 95 10.35 -16.12 1.93
N ILE A 96 10.09 -14.83 2.09
CA ILE A 96 10.17 -13.83 1.01
C ILE A 96 11.03 -12.66 1.46
N VAL A 97 11.56 -11.92 0.50
CA VAL A 97 12.17 -10.62 0.76
C VAL A 97 11.10 -9.55 0.54
N VAL A 98 10.80 -8.77 1.58
CA VAL A 98 9.91 -7.61 1.47
C VAL A 98 10.77 -6.40 1.12
N GLN A 99 10.60 -5.89 -0.10
CA GLN A 99 11.38 -4.77 -0.60
C GLN A 99 10.79 -3.43 -0.15
N ARG A 100 11.63 -2.39 -0.10
CA ARG A 100 11.16 -1.01 0.10
C ARG A 100 10.07 -0.62 -0.90
N SER A 101 10.20 -1.06 -2.15
CA SER A 101 9.21 -0.81 -3.21
C SER A 101 7.85 -1.45 -2.92
N ASP A 102 7.81 -2.62 -2.27
CA ASP A 102 6.55 -3.29 -1.92
C ASP A 102 5.76 -2.47 -0.90
N ALA A 103 6.45 -2.01 0.16
CA ALA A 103 5.87 -1.15 1.17
C ALA A 103 5.45 0.21 0.59
N ALA A 104 6.33 0.84 -0.19
CA ALA A 104 6.06 2.11 -0.83
C ALA A 104 4.82 2.04 -1.74
N PHE A 105 4.73 1.01 -2.56
CA PHE A 105 3.59 0.77 -3.45
C PHE A 105 2.29 0.51 -2.67
N GLN A 106 2.34 -0.29 -1.60
CA GLN A 106 1.15 -0.60 -0.81
C GLN A 106 0.64 0.63 -0.04
N ILE A 107 1.52 1.49 0.49
CA ILE A 107 1.15 2.77 1.12
C ILE A 107 0.52 3.70 0.08
N ALA A 108 1.15 3.84 -1.10
CA ALA A 108 0.61 4.69 -2.17
C ALA A 108 -0.81 4.27 -2.57
N ARG A 109 -1.07 2.96 -2.73
CA ARG A 109 -2.41 2.44 -3.02
C ARG A 109 -3.44 2.82 -1.95
N ALA A 110 -3.06 2.74 -0.67
CA ALA A 110 -3.94 3.11 0.43
C ALA A 110 -4.22 4.61 0.45
N LEU A 111 -3.20 5.46 0.21
CA LEU A 111 -3.35 6.91 0.13
C LEU A 111 -4.25 7.34 -1.04
N ILE A 112 -4.07 6.76 -2.23
CA ILE A 112 -4.92 7.06 -3.40
C ILE A 112 -6.38 6.73 -3.11
N LYS A 113 -6.66 5.60 -2.43
CA LYS A 113 -8.01 5.27 -2.00
C LYS A 113 -8.55 6.26 -0.98
N LEU A 114 -7.74 6.63 0.02
CA LEU A 114 -8.14 7.59 1.05
C LEU A 114 -8.51 8.95 0.45
N GLN A 115 -7.72 9.41 -0.53
CA GLN A 115 -7.90 10.71 -1.18
C GLN A 115 -9.24 10.82 -1.90
N ALA A 116 -9.78 9.69 -2.37
CA ALA A 116 -11.08 9.66 -3.05
C ALA A 116 -12.26 9.95 -2.11
N VAL A 117 -12.07 9.85 -0.78
CA VAL A 117 -13.16 9.93 0.20
C VAL A 117 -12.86 10.85 1.39
N HIS A 118 -11.62 11.32 1.52
CA HIS A 118 -11.18 12.11 2.66
C HIS A 118 -10.00 13.00 2.29
N THR A 119 -10.05 14.25 2.73
CA THR A 119 -8.89 15.14 2.81
C THR A 119 -8.19 14.91 4.13
N TRP A 120 -6.85 14.84 4.14
CA TRP A 120 -6.08 14.69 5.37
C TRP A 120 -5.21 15.94 5.61
N ASP A 121 -4.94 16.22 6.89
CA ASP A 121 -3.98 17.24 7.33
C ASP A 121 -2.75 16.59 8.01
N ASP A 122 -2.50 15.29 7.80
CA ASP A 122 -1.35 14.59 8.36
C ASP A 122 -0.10 14.86 7.52
N LEU A 123 0.84 15.64 8.09
CA LEU A 123 2.11 16.00 7.44
C LEU A 123 2.91 14.78 6.96
N ARG A 124 2.86 13.65 7.68
CA ARG A 124 3.60 12.44 7.28
C ARG A 124 3.08 11.87 5.98
N MET A 125 1.78 11.96 5.74
CA MET A 125 1.16 11.51 4.49
C MET A 125 1.56 12.42 3.33
N GLU A 126 1.62 13.74 3.56
CA GLU A 126 2.10 14.68 2.54
C GLU A 126 3.58 14.50 2.23
N GLU A 127 4.43 14.35 3.25
CA GLU A 127 5.86 14.06 3.06
C GLU A 127 6.08 12.75 2.30
N PHE A 128 5.35 11.70 2.66
CA PHE A 128 5.39 10.43 1.92
C PHE A 128 4.91 10.61 0.47
N ARG A 129 3.83 11.39 0.24
CA ARG A 129 3.29 11.66 -1.10
C ARG A 129 4.31 12.37 -1.98
N VAL A 130 5.03 13.36 -1.45
CA VAL A 130 6.12 14.04 -2.16
C VAL A 130 7.25 13.06 -2.45
N TRP A 131 7.70 12.33 -1.42
CA TRP A 131 8.79 11.36 -1.56
C TRP A 131 8.52 10.28 -2.61
N ILE A 132 7.30 9.71 -2.65
CA ILE A 132 6.97 8.64 -3.59
C ILE A 132 6.93 9.15 -5.03
N THR A 133 6.46 10.38 -5.25
CA THR A 133 6.51 11.01 -6.58
C THR A 133 7.95 11.17 -7.05
N GLU A 134 8.82 11.76 -6.22
CA GLU A 134 10.24 11.91 -6.55
C GLU A 134 10.95 10.55 -6.71
N TYR A 135 10.52 9.53 -5.97
CA TYR A 135 11.06 8.18 -6.11
C TYR A 135 10.69 7.56 -7.46
N ILE A 136 9.44 7.72 -7.90
CA ILE A 136 8.97 7.22 -9.20
C ILE A 136 9.66 7.96 -10.34
N ASP A 137 9.75 9.29 -10.28
CA ASP A 137 10.38 10.09 -11.32
C ASP A 137 11.84 9.66 -11.56
N ARG A 138 12.57 9.34 -10.48
CA ARG A 138 13.94 8.81 -10.57
C ARG A 138 14.05 7.40 -11.14
N LEU A 139 12.98 6.60 -11.13
CA LEU A 139 12.97 5.28 -11.77
C LEU A 139 12.73 5.39 -13.28
N ASP A 140 12.10 6.47 -13.74
CA ASP A 140 11.83 6.73 -15.16
C ASP A 140 12.99 7.46 -15.87
N GLU A 141 14.00 7.93 -15.14
CA GLU A 141 15.22 8.46 -15.72
C GLU A 141 16.03 7.32 -16.40
N PRO A 142 16.42 7.48 -17.68
CA PRO A 142 17.29 6.51 -18.33
C PRO A 142 18.63 6.45 -17.58
N ALA A 143 19.09 5.24 -17.26
CA ALA A 143 20.39 5.04 -16.64
C ALA A 143 21.47 5.75 -17.47
N ALA A 144 22.16 6.71 -16.84
CA ALA A 144 23.29 7.45 -17.40
C ALA A 144 24.46 6.52 -17.75
#